data_AF-A0AAD9D581-F1
#
_entry.id   AF-A0AAD9D581-F1
#
_cell.length_a   1.000
_cell.length_b   1.000
_cell.length_c   1.000
_cell.angle_alpha   90.00
_cell.angle_beta   90.00
_cell.angle_gamma   90.00
#
_symmetry.space_group_name_H-M   'P 1'
#
loop_
_entity.id
_entity.type
_entity.pdbx_description
1 polymer ?
#
loop_
_entity_poly.entity_id
_entity_poly.type
_entity_poly.pdbx_seq_one_letter_code
_entity_poly.pdbx_strand_id
1 'polypeptide(L)'
;MEGREQIIKKGTAYMNVWMYTIREFEDALDDCKRGCINCNDDPVHAWDEGVCFYTGSLEGQDGAPSGYLLHQLADKRSVNFKTGGPDGTDVDGQSKLNYDLMDEFALGNYQLQSGNCPSARKTKERIAQLMYIPMIQGSIRYAYKVDKLQGGEKEKAEGAAFAAAVLPRVHAANSDAASKIYNNLRVGASSTNHQEVKAAFESVYPQLGLTCADIGGLWNEGTKSYYPVVWGHVKMLAPPRL
;
A
#
# COMPACT_ATOMS: atom_id res chain seq x y z
N MET A 1 6.81 15.69 20.51
CA MET A 1 7.46 16.28 19.30
C MET A 1 7.70 15.21 18.24
N GLU A 2 7.99 13.98 18.66
CA GLU A 2 8.17 12.83 17.76
C GLU A 2 6.96 12.56 16.86
N GLY A 3 5.74 12.80 17.33
CA GLY A 3 4.53 12.57 16.52
C GLY A 3 4.43 13.52 15.32
N ARG A 4 4.75 14.81 15.52
CA ARG A 4 4.76 15.81 14.43
C ARG A 4 5.77 15.43 13.35
N GLU A 5 6.96 15.00 13.75
CA GLU A 5 7.99 14.53 12.83
C GLU A 5 7.48 13.36 11.97
N GLN A 6 6.81 12.37 12.59
CA GLN A 6 6.28 11.22 11.85
C GLN A 6 5.16 11.61 10.89
N ILE A 7 4.23 12.48 11.30
CA ILE A 7 3.17 12.97 10.39
C ILE A 7 3.78 13.67 9.18
N ILE A 8 4.80 14.50 9.34
CA ILE A 8 5.47 15.17 8.22
C ILE A 8 6.13 14.14 7.31
N LYS A 9 6.97 13.26 7.86
CA LYS A 9 7.69 12.25 7.06
C LYS A 9 6.74 11.33 6.30
N LYS A 10 5.68 10.85 6.95
CA LYS A 10 4.75 9.86 6.38
C LYS A 10 3.69 10.52 5.51
N GLY A 11 3.19 11.69 5.89
CA GLY A 11 2.24 12.45 5.09
C GLY A 11 2.84 12.93 3.76
N THR A 12 4.09 13.39 3.76
CA THR A 12 4.78 13.75 2.51
C THR A 12 4.89 12.54 1.57
N ALA A 13 5.37 11.40 2.05
CA ALA A 13 5.57 10.24 1.18
C ALA A 13 4.27 9.49 0.82
N TYR A 14 3.35 9.31 1.77
CA TYR A 14 2.25 8.36 1.63
C TYR A 14 0.91 9.01 1.26
N MET A 15 0.82 10.34 1.37
CA MET A 15 -0.33 11.10 0.89
C MET A 15 0.05 11.95 -0.32
N ASN A 16 1.13 12.72 -0.24
CA ASN A 16 1.47 13.66 -1.32
C ASN A 16 2.15 12.96 -2.49
N VAL A 17 3.28 12.26 -2.26
CA VAL A 17 3.96 11.53 -3.34
C VAL A 17 3.05 10.44 -3.93
N TRP A 18 2.28 9.73 -3.10
CA TRP A 18 1.27 8.79 -3.59
C TRP A 18 0.27 9.42 -4.55
N MET A 19 -0.34 10.55 -4.19
CA MET A 19 -1.29 11.24 -5.06
C MET A 19 -0.61 11.77 -6.32
N TYR A 20 0.64 12.23 -6.22
CA TYR A 20 1.41 12.73 -7.35
C TYR A 20 1.76 11.61 -8.34
N THR A 21 2.21 10.46 -7.86
CA THR A 21 2.42 9.26 -8.70
C THR A 21 1.16 8.91 -9.49
N ILE A 22 -0.01 8.91 -8.85
CA ILE A 22 -1.27 8.63 -9.55
C ILE A 22 -1.62 9.76 -10.55
N ARG A 23 -1.30 11.02 -10.25
CA ARG A 23 -1.54 12.13 -11.18
C ARG A 23 -0.73 11.95 -12.47
N GLU A 24 0.53 11.55 -12.38
CA GLU A 24 1.36 11.34 -13.58
C GLU A 24 0.80 10.22 -14.48
N PHE A 25 0.32 9.12 -13.89
CA PHE A 25 -0.36 8.09 -14.66
C PHE A 25 -1.70 8.56 -15.27
N GLU A 26 -2.43 9.47 -14.62
CA GLU A 26 -3.63 10.07 -15.22
C GLU A 26 -3.28 11.04 -16.34
N ASP A 27 -2.21 11.82 -16.21
CA ASP A 27 -1.71 12.74 -17.23
C ASP A 27 -1.36 11.98 -18.53
N ALA A 28 -0.63 10.87 -18.38
CA ALA A 28 -0.36 9.94 -19.47
C ALA A 28 -1.64 9.48 -20.19
N LEU A 29 -2.72 9.21 -19.45
CA LEU A 29 -3.99 8.74 -20.02
C LEU A 29 -4.84 9.87 -20.62
N ASP A 30 -4.72 11.09 -20.10
CA ASP A 30 -5.38 12.28 -20.64
C ASP A 30 -4.83 12.62 -22.04
N ASP A 31 -3.51 12.45 -22.22
CA ASP A 31 -2.83 12.75 -23.48
C ASP A 31 -2.79 11.59 -24.48
N CYS A 32 -3.05 10.35 -24.04
CA CYS A 32 -3.00 9.16 -24.89
C CYS A 32 -3.87 9.27 -26.16
N LYS A 33 -3.25 9.06 -27.33
CA LYS A 33 -3.89 9.07 -28.64
C LYS A 33 -4.11 7.65 -29.16
N ARG A 34 -5.37 7.34 -29.50
CA ARG A 34 -5.76 6.02 -30.02
C ARG A 34 -5.33 5.84 -31.48
N GLY A 35 -4.86 4.64 -31.81
CA GLY A 35 -4.58 4.23 -33.19
C GLY A 35 -3.43 4.99 -33.87
N CYS A 36 -2.61 5.72 -33.10
CA CYS A 36 -1.41 6.38 -33.57
C CYS A 36 -0.21 5.94 -32.73
N ILE A 37 0.72 5.22 -33.35
CA ILE A 37 1.91 4.70 -32.66
C ILE A 37 2.93 5.82 -32.37
N ASN A 38 3.08 6.80 -33.27
CA ASN A 38 4.08 7.87 -33.15
C ASN A 38 3.54 9.14 -32.46
N CYS A 39 2.40 9.05 -31.75
CA CYS A 39 1.76 10.20 -31.09
C CYS A 39 1.80 10.11 -29.56
N ASN A 40 2.41 9.07 -29.00
CA ASN A 40 2.32 8.75 -27.57
C ASN A 40 3.63 8.92 -26.81
N ASP A 41 4.61 9.64 -27.37
CA ASP A 41 5.88 9.92 -26.67
C ASP A 41 5.65 10.72 -25.38
N ASP A 42 4.83 11.78 -25.43
CA ASP A 42 4.49 12.58 -24.25
C ASP A 42 3.70 11.75 -23.19
N PRO A 43 2.64 10.99 -23.55
CA PRO A 43 2.00 10.04 -22.64
C PRO A 43 2.95 9.04 -21.98
N VAL A 44 3.88 8.46 -22.75
CA VAL A 44 4.85 7.49 -22.23
C VAL A 44 5.82 8.17 -21.27
N HIS A 45 6.23 9.41 -21.56
CA HIS A 45 7.07 10.19 -20.68
C HIS A 45 6.40 10.43 -19.31
N ALA A 46 5.16 10.91 -19.28
CA ALA A 46 4.41 11.11 -18.04
C ALA A 46 4.20 9.79 -17.28
N TRP A 47 3.98 8.68 -17.99
CA TRP A 47 3.90 7.36 -17.35
C TRP A 47 5.20 6.97 -16.66
N ASP A 48 6.34 7.16 -17.33
CA ASP A 48 7.66 6.88 -16.77
C ASP A 48 7.99 7.81 -15.59
N GLU A 49 7.54 9.07 -15.61
CA GLU A 49 7.62 9.97 -14.44
C GLU A 49 6.85 9.39 -13.24
N GLY A 50 5.64 8.85 -13.46
CA GLY A 50 4.87 8.15 -12.43
C GLY A 50 5.66 6.98 -11.80
N VAL A 51 6.31 6.16 -12.62
CA VAL A 51 7.20 5.08 -12.16
C VAL A 51 8.38 5.64 -11.36
N CYS A 52 9.00 6.73 -11.81
CA CYS A 52 10.09 7.39 -11.08
C CYS A 52 9.65 7.92 -9.71
N PHE A 53 8.46 8.50 -9.57
CA PHE A 53 7.93 8.95 -8.28
C PHE A 53 7.58 7.80 -7.34
N TYR A 54 7.08 6.69 -7.89
CA TYR A 54 6.84 5.47 -7.11
C TYR A 54 8.15 4.93 -6.50
N THR A 55 9.15 4.76 -7.36
CA THR A 55 10.43 4.13 -7.04
C THR A 55 11.30 5.05 -6.18
N GLY A 56 11.58 6.26 -6.66
CA GLY A 56 12.48 7.20 -6.03
C GLY A 56 13.96 6.96 -6.38
N SER A 57 14.74 8.03 -6.40
CA SER A 57 16.12 8.02 -6.91
C SER A 57 17.13 7.25 -6.04
N LEU A 58 16.80 6.96 -4.78
CA LEU A 58 17.71 6.31 -3.82
C LEU A 58 17.61 4.78 -3.79
N GLU A 59 16.72 4.19 -4.59
CA GLU A 59 16.62 2.74 -4.80
C GLU A 59 17.81 2.18 -5.61
N GLY A 60 18.51 3.04 -6.35
CA GLY A 60 19.58 2.61 -7.26
C GLY A 60 19.05 1.77 -8.43
N GLN A 61 19.92 1.00 -9.07
CA GLN A 61 19.55 0.18 -10.23
C GLN A 61 18.79 -1.10 -9.85
N ASP A 62 19.06 -1.65 -8.66
CA ASP A 62 18.59 -2.97 -8.23
C ASP A 62 17.54 -2.93 -7.11
N GLY A 63 16.99 -1.75 -6.76
CA GLY A 63 16.00 -1.63 -5.69
C GLY A 63 16.58 -1.84 -4.28
N ALA A 64 17.81 -1.39 -4.05
CA ALA A 64 18.51 -1.58 -2.78
C ALA A 64 17.79 -0.86 -1.62
N PRO A 65 17.81 -1.39 -0.38
CA PRO A 65 16.94 -0.96 0.73
C PRO A 65 17.20 0.44 1.32
N SER A 66 17.83 1.35 0.58
CA SER A 66 18.13 2.73 0.97
C SER A 66 17.07 3.76 0.58
N GLY A 67 15.99 3.36 -0.11
CA GLY A 67 14.92 4.27 -0.52
C GLY A 67 14.07 4.87 0.60
N TYR A 68 13.25 5.86 0.23
CA TYR A 68 12.34 6.55 1.15
C TYR A 68 10.90 6.69 0.63
N LEU A 69 10.65 6.32 -0.64
CA LEU A 69 9.35 6.46 -1.28
C LEU A 69 8.55 5.15 -1.20
N LEU A 70 7.63 4.94 -2.15
CA LEU A 70 6.60 3.91 -2.07
C LEU A 70 7.17 2.51 -2.33
N HIS A 71 8.17 2.39 -3.20
CA HIS A 71 8.89 1.14 -3.44
C HIS A 71 9.53 0.60 -2.15
N GLN A 72 10.42 1.35 -1.51
CA GLN A 72 11.00 0.90 -0.23
C GLN A 72 9.98 0.80 0.91
N LEU A 73 8.86 1.53 0.86
CA LEU A 73 7.77 1.30 1.81
C LEU A 73 7.19 -0.12 1.62
N ALA A 74 6.92 -0.54 0.38
CA ALA A 74 6.39 -1.87 0.08
C ALA A 74 7.31 -2.97 0.61
N ASP A 75 8.62 -2.87 0.37
CA ASP A 75 9.61 -3.81 0.89
C ASP A 75 9.67 -3.81 2.42
N LYS A 76 9.63 -2.63 3.05
CA LYS A 76 9.57 -2.55 4.52
C LYS A 76 8.29 -3.15 5.11
N ARG A 77 7.18 -3.17 4.38
CA ARG A 77 5.94 -3.79 4.84
C ARG A 77 5.90 -5.28 4.53
N SER A 78 6.49 -5.74 3.43
CA SER A 78 6.53 -7.16 3.09
C SER A 78 7.20 -8.01 4.17
N VAL A 79 8.31 -7.52 4.74
CA VAL A 79 8.98 -8.15 5.89
C VAL A 79 8.05 -8.24 7.10
N ASN A 80 7.20 -7.23 7.32
CA ASN A 80 6.29 -7.18 8.47
C ASN A 80 5.02 -8.01 8.28
N PHE A 81 4.67 -8.35 7.04
CA PHE A 81 3.44 -9.06 6.69
C PHE A 81 3.66 -10.43 6.04
N LYS A 82 4.94 -10.81 5.87
CA LYS A 82 5.37 -12.00 5.15
C LYS A 82 4.76 -12.05 3.74
N THR A 83 5.03 -11.01 2.97
CA THR A 83 4.62 -10.87 1.57
C THR A 83 5.80 -10.54 0.65
N GLY A 84 6.99 -11.03 1.01
CA GLY A 84 8.22 -10.89 0.23
C GLY A 84 8.34 -11.95 -0.87
N GLY A 85 9.23 -11.73 -1.82
CA GLY A 85 9.49 -12.62 -2.95
C GLY A 85 8.36 -12.61 -4.00
N PRO A 86 8.61 -13.22 -5.17
CA PRO A 86 7.63 -13.28 -6.26
C PRO A 86 6.36 -14.05 -5.87
N ASP A 87 6.48 -15.04 -4.99
CA ASP A 87 5.34 -15.84 -4.50
C ASP A 87 4.63 -15.19 -3.30
N GLY A 88 5.16 -14.10 -2.73
CA GLY A 88 4.58 -13.44 -1.56
C GLY A 88 4.63 -14.25 -0.28
N THR A 89 5.64 -15.10 -0.11
CA THR A 89 5.78 -15.96 1.07
C THR A 89 7.04 -15.66 1.89
N ASP A 90 7.91 -14.80 1.40
CA ASP A 90 9.22 -14.56 1.99
C ASP A 90 9.17 -13.43 3.02
N VAL A 91 10.24 -13.32 3.80
CA VAL A 91 10.38 -12.37 4.91
C VAL A 91 11.58 -11.44 4.72
N ASP A 92 12.19 -11.48 3.55
CA ASP A 92 13.30 -10.65 3.12
C ASP A 92 13.19 -10.38 1.60
N GLY A 93 14.11 -9.57 1.08
CA GLY A 93 14.14 -9.19 -0.32
C GLY A 93 13.01 -8.25 -0.74
N GLN A 94 12.77 -8.23 -2.05
CA GLN A 94 11.75 -7.39 -2.68
C GLN A 94 10.35 -7.91 -2.35
N SER A 95 9.42 -7.00 -2.14
CA SER A 95 8.01 -7.30 -1.92
C SER A 95 7.36 -7.88 -3.17
N LYS A 96 6.41 -8.82 -2.97
CA LYS A 96 5.54 -9.26 -4.06
C LYS A 96 4.86 -8.09 -4.76
N LEU A 97 4.46 -7.09 -3.97
CA LEU A 97 3.87 -5.87 -4.49
C LEU A 97 4.77 -5.14 -5.50
N ASN A 98 6.07 -5.00 -5.22
CA ASN A 98 6.99 -4.38 -6.15
C ASN A 98 7.13 -5.22 -7.43
N TYR A 99 7.16 -6.55 -7.35
CA TYR A 99 7.12 -7.40 -8.56
C TYR A 99 5.84 -7.13 -9.37
N ASP A 100 4.68 -7.21 -8.74
CA ASP A 100 3.40 -7.02 -9.41
C ASP A 100 3.28 -5.62 -10.04
N LEU A 101 3.73 -4.57 -9.34
CA LEU A 101 3.66 -3.20 -9.85
C LEU A 101 4.63 -2.97 -11.01
N MET A 102 5.84 -3.54 -10.99
CA MET A 102 6.77 -3.41 -12.11
C MET A 102 6.23 -4.06 -13.38
N ASP A 103 5.53 -5.20 -13.25
CA ASP A 103 4.84 -5.84 -14.37
C ASP A 103 3.70 -4.96 -14.92
N GLU A 104 2.88 -4.37 -14.04
CA GLU A 104 1.81 -3.45 -14.44
C GLU A 104 2.36 -2.14 -15.06
N PHE A 105 3.47 -1.61 -14.54
CA PHE A 105 4.13 -0.44 -15.12
C PHE A 105 4.64 -0.70 -16.53
N ALA A 106 5.31 -1.84 -16.74
CA ALA A 106 5.78 -2.26 -18.06
C ALA A 106 4.61 -2.49 -19.03
N LEU A 107 3.53 -3.11 -18.55
CA LEU A 107 2.32 -3.35 -19.34
C LEU A 107 1.65 -2.05 -19.76
N GLY A 108 1.49 -1.09 -18.85
CA GLY A 108 0.87 0.20 -19.14
C GLY A 108 1.70 1.03 -20.13
N ASN A 109 3.03 1.05 -19.96
CA ASN A 109 3.95 1.69 -20.91
C ASN A 109 3.78 1.10 -22.33
N TYR A 110 3.81 -0.23 -22.47
CA TYR A 110 3.55 -0.90 -23.76
C TYR A 110 2.17 -0.56 -24.36
N GLN A 111 1.14 -0.50 -23.53
CA GLN A 111 -0.22 -0.15 -23.97
C GLN A 111 -0.31 1.30 -24.46
N LEU A 112 0.41 2.23 -23.83
CA LEU A 112 0.51 3.62 -24.29
C LEU A 112 1.28 3.72 -25.61
N GLN A 113 2.45 3.07 -25.73
CA GLN A 113 3.24 3.03 -26.97
C GLN A 113 2.44 2.48 -28.15
N SER A 114 1.60 1.47 -27.92
CA SER A 114 0.72 0.89 -28.94
C SER A 114 -0.58 1.67 -29.19
N GLY A 115 -0.81 2.79 -28.48
CA GLY A 115 -2.02 3.61 -28.58
C GLY A 115 -3.28 2.92 -28.04
N ASN A 116 -3.13 1.88 -27.20
CA ASN A 116 -4.23 1.17 -26.56
C ASN A 116 -4.66 1.83 -25.25
N CYS A 117 -5.09 3.09 -25.32
CA CYS A 117 -5.50 3.89 -24.18
C CYS A 117 -6.57 3.24 -23.28
N PRO A 118 -7.60 2.52 -23.81
CA PRO A 118 -8.57 1.82 -22.96
C PRO A 118 -7.95 0.75 -22.07
N SER A 119 -6.96 0.00 -22.57
CA SER A 119 -6.24 -0.98 -21.76
C SER A 119 -5.31 -0.30 -20.76
N ALA A 120 -4.57 0.73 -21.18
CA ALA A 120 -3.72 1.52 -20.29
C ALA A 120 -4.50 2.07 -19.09
N ARG A 121 -5.74 2.54 -19.31
CA ARG A 121 -6.62 3.00 -18.23
C ARG A 121 -6.95 1.89 -17.23
N LYS A 122 -7.23 0.66 -17.69
CA LYS A 122 -7.50 -0.48 -16.80
C LYS A 122 -6.25 -0.86 -15.99
N THR A 123 -5.09 -0.87 -16.62
CA THR A 123 -3.80 -1.13 -15.98
C THR A 123 -3.52 -0.10 -14.88
N LYS A 124 -3.75 1.19 -15.15
CA LYS A 124 -3.65 2.25 -14.14
C LYS A 124 -4.60 2.03 -12.96
N GLU A 125 -5.85 1.64 -13.21
CA GLU A 125 -6.77 1.32 -12.10
C GLU A 125 -6.25 0.15 -11.25
N ARG A 126 -5.62 -0.85 -11.86
CA ARG A 126 -5.01 -1.97 -11.13
C ARG A 126 -3.81 -1.51 -10.29
N ILE A 127 -2.94 -0.68 -10.85
CA ILE A 127 -1.83 -0.03 -10.13
C ILE A 127 -2.37 0.72 -8.91
N ALA A 128 -3.38 1.56 -9.07
CA ALA A 128 -3.95 2.34 -7.98
C ALA A 128 -4.53 1.46 -6.86
N GLN A 129 -5.16 0.32 -7.21
CA GLN A 129 -5.64 -0.66 -6.23
C GLN A 129 -4.49 -1.26 -5.42
N LEU A 130 -3.45 -1.73 -6.11
CA LEU A 130 -2.27 -2.35 -5.50
C LEU A 130 -1.50 -1.39 -4.60
N MET A 131 -1.35 -0.13 -5.02
CA MET A 131 -0.61 0.90 -4.26
C MET A 131 -1.21 1.23 -2.89
N TYR A 132 -2.44 0.78 -2.56
CA TYR A 132 -3.01 0.93 -1.22
C TYR A 132 -2.59 -0.16 -0.22
N ILE A 133 -2.05 -1.29 -0.68
CA ILE A 133 -1.58 -2.39 0.16
C ILE A 133 -0.67 -1.91 1.31
N PRO A 134 0.40 -1.11 1.06
CA PRO A 134 1.30 -0.71 2.15
C PRO A 134 0.66 0.28 3.12
N MET A 135 -0.39 1.01 2.72
CA MET A 135 -1.15 1.89 3.60
C MET A 135 -2.03 1.10 4.56
N ILE A 136 -2.65 0.04 4.05
CA ILE A 136 -3.44 -0.91 4.85
C ILE A 136 -2.52 -1.66 5.82
N GLN A 137 -1.43 -2.23 5.33
CA GLN A 137 -0.41 -2.90 6.13
C GLN A 137 0.16 -1.97 7.21
N GLY A 138 0.49 -0.73 6.87
CA GLY A 138 0.92 0.29 7.83
C GLY A 138 -0.12 0.53 8.92
N SER A 139 -1.37 0.79 8.54
CA SER A 139 -2.46 1.06 9.48
C SER A 139 -2.67 -0.09 10.48
N ILE A 140 -2.73 -1.33 9.98
CA ILE A 140 -2.88 -2.54 10.80
C ILE A 140 -1.67 -2.71 11.73
N ARG A 141 -0.45 -2.55 11.21
CA ARG A 141 0.78 -2.66 12.02
C ARG A 141 0.79 -1.68 13.18
N TYR A 142 0.49 -0.42 12.93
CA TYR A 142 0.54 0.59 13.98
C TYR A 142 -0.63 0.47 14.95
N ALA A 143 -1.79 0.02 14.50
CA ALA A 143 -2.86 -0.38 15.41
C ALA A 143 -2.39 -1.47 16.38
N TYR A 144 -1.68 -2.50 15.88
CA TYR A 144 -1.11 -3.56 16.72
C TYR A 144 -0.07 -3.02 17.71
N LYS A 145 0.86 -2.17 17.25
CA LYS A 145 1.89 -1.60 18.12
C LYS A 145 1.27 -0.79 19.26
N VAL A 146 0.24 0.02 18.97
CA VAL A 146 -0.44 0.83 20.00
C VAL A 146 -1.24 -0.05 20.96
N ASP A 147 -2.04 -0.99 20.45
CA ASP A 147 -2.91 -1.86 21.26
C ASP A 147 -2.12 -2.87 22.11
N LYS A 148 -1.16 -3.58 21.50
CA LYS A 148 -0.51 -4.75 22.12
C LYS A 148 0.89 -4.51 22.65
N LEU A 149 1.58 -3.50 22.14
CA LEU A 149 2.99 -3.22 22.47
C LEU A 149 3.19 -1.86 23.15
N GLN A 150 2.11 -1.24 23.64
CA GLN A 150 2.14 0.04 24.35
C GLN A 150 2.80 1.17 23.53
N GLY A 151 2.58 1.17 22.21
CA GLY A 151 3.09 2.19 21.29
C GLY A 151 2.69 3.61 21.70
N GLY A 152 3.67 4.52 21.67
CA GLY A 152 3.55 5.88 22.19
C GLY A 152 3.12 6.92 21.14
N GLU A 153 3.52 8.18 21.36
CA GLU A 153 3.23 9.32 20.45
C GLU A 153 3.64 9.00 19.00
N LYS A 154 4.82 8.39 18.82
CA LYS A 154 5.38 8.01 17.52
C LYS A 154 4.49 7.02 16.78
N GLU A 155 4.15 5.88 17.40
CA GLU A 155 3.33 4.84 16.77
C GLU A 155 1.91 5.32 16.46
N LYS A 156 1.33 6.12 17.36
CA LYS A 156 0.00 6.73 17.13
C LYS A 156 0.03 7.67 15.93
N ALA A 157 1.08 8.48 15.79
CA ALA A 157 1.24 9.38 14.65
C ALA A 157 1.44 8.61 13.33
N GLU A 158 2.29 7.58 13.31
CA GLU A 158 2.47 6.76 12.10
C GLU A 158 1.16 6.07 11.71
N GLY A 159 0.43 5.48 12.67
CA GLY A 159 -0.88 4.87 12.42
C GLY A 159 -1.92 5.85 11.87
N ALA A 160 -1.98 7.06 12.41
CA ALA A 160 -2.85 8.13 11.91
C ALA A 160 -2.51 8.52 10.47
N ALA A 161 -1.22 8.65 10.13
CA ALA A 161 -0.79 9.00 8.78
C ALA A 161 -1.13 7.90 7.77
N PHE A 162 -0.87 6.63 8.10
CA PHE A 162 -1.24 5.52 7.22
C PHE A 162 -2.75 5.42 7.01
N ALA A 163 -3.54 5.57 8.07
CA ALA A 163 -4.99 5.52 7.97
C ALA A 163 -5.53 6.67 7.10
N ALA A 164 -5.05 7.90 7.33
CA ALA A 164 -5.48 9.08 6.56
C ALA A 164 -5.24 8.93 5.05
N ALA A 165 -4.17 8.24 4.64
CA ALA A 165 -3.85 8.00 3.23
C ALA A 165 -4.85 7.07 2.51
N VAL A 166 -5.56 6.19 3.23
CA VAL A 166 -6.46 5.18 2.64
C VAL A 166 -7.93 5.36 3.02
N LEU A 167 -8.22 6.10 4.08
CA LEU A 167 -9.58 6.31 4.60
C LEU A 167 -10.59 6.81 3.56
N PRO A 168 -10.28 7.76 2.64
CA PRO A 168 -11.24 8.17 1.61
C PRO A 168 -11.69 7.00 0.73
N ARG A 169 -10.74 6.13 0.35
CA ARG A 169 -11.00 4.95 -0.47
C ARG A 169 -11.81 3.90 0.30
N VAL A 170 -11.51 3.69 1.57
CA VAL A 170 -12.33 2.82 2.45
C VAL A 170 -13.73 3.39 2.63
N HIS A 171 -13.88 4.70 2.83
CA HIS A 171 -15.17 5.34 3.02
C HIS A 171 -16.07 5.19 1.79
N ALA A 172 -15.49 5.32 0.59
CA ALA A 172 -16.20 5.08 -0.66
C ALA A 172 -16.72 3.63 -0.80
N ALA A 173 -16.01 2.66 -0.20
CA ALA A 173 -16.44 1.26 -0.16
C ALA A 173 -17.47 1.00 0.95
N ASN A 174 -17.18 1.48 2.17
CA ASN A 174 -18.00 1.33 3.37
C ASN A 174 -17.66 2.43 4.40
N SER A 175 -18.62 3.33 4.65
CA SER A 175 -18.46 4.46 5.58
C SER A 175 -18.33 4.05 7.06
N ASP A 176 -18.96 2.94 7.46
CA ASP A 176 -18.88 2.42 8.83
C ASP A 176 -17.49 1.81 9.10
N ALA A 177 -16.94 1.08 8.13
CA ALA A 177 -15.58 0.55 8.21
C ALA A 177 -14.56 1.69 8.33
N ALA A 178 -14.70 2.73 7.50
CA ALA A 178 -13.85 3.92 7.58
C ALA A 178 -13.97 4.62 8.95
N SER A 179 -15.18 4.75 9.48
CA SER A 179 -15.41 5.35 10.80
C SER A 179 -14.75 4.55 11.93
N LYS A 180 -14.82 3.21 11.89
CA LYS A 180 -14.14 2.33 12.85
C LYS A 180 -12.61 2.51 12.80
N ILE A 181 -12.03 2.53 11.60
CA ILE A 181 -10.59 2.73 11.42
C ILE A 181 -10.18 4.12 11.92
N TYR A 182 -10.90 5.17 11.52
CA TYR A 182 -10.63 6.54 11.92
C TYR A 182 -10.69 6.72 13.43
N ASN A 183 -11.75 6.23 14.09
CA ASN A 183 -11.91 6.39 15.54
C ASN A 183 -10.80 5.70 16.34
N ASN A 184 -10.29 4.57 15.83
CA ASN A 184 -9.20 3.82 16.45
C ASN A 184 -7.81 4.43 16.20
N LEU A 185 -7.58 5.09 15.05
CA LEU A 185 -6.24 5.52 14.62
C LEU A 185 -6.02 7.03 14.54
N ARG A 186 -7.07 7.85 14.67
CA ARG A 186 -6.93 9.32 14.64
C ARG A 186 -5.99 9.82 15.74
N VAL A 187 -5.34 10.94 15.47
CA VAL A 187 -4.56 11.67 16.49
C VAL A 187 -5.46 11.97 17.69
N GLY A 188 -4.99 11.65 18.89
CA GLY A 188 -5.75 11.85 20.12
C GLY A 188 -6.74 10.74 20.46
N ALA A 189 -6.78 9.62 19.71
CA ALA A 189 -7.52 8.43 20.14
C ALA A 189 -7.08 7.98 21.54
N SER A 190 -8.05 7.81 22.44
CA SER A 190 -7.84 7.39 23.83
C SER A 190 -7.39 5.93 23.93
N SER A 191 -7.86 5.11 23.00
CA SER A 191 -7.57 3.67 22.91
C SER A 191 -7.61 3.23 21.45
N THR A 192 -6.94 2.13 21.16
CA THR A 192 -6.92 1.50 19.85
C THR A 192 -7.19 0.01 20.03
N ASN A 193 -8.14 -0.53 19.26
CA ASN A 193 -8.41 -1.95 19.15
C ASN A 193 -7.91 -2.44 17.79
N HIS A 194 -6.80 -3.17 17.78
CA HIS A 194 -6.20 -3.69 16.55
C HIS A 194 -7.14 -4.63 15.79
N GLN A 195 -7.92 -5.44 16.50
CA GLN A 195 -8.81 -6.42 15.87
C GLN A 195 -9.96 -5.73 15.13
N GLU A 196 -10.52 -4.67 15.70
CA GLU A 196 -11.54 -3.86 15.03
C GLU A 196 -11.00 -3.17 13.78
N VAL A 197 -9.79 -2.60 13.85
CA VAL A 197 -9.12 -1.99 12.68
C VAL A 197 -8.90 -3.03 11.59
N LYS A 198 -8.34 -4.19 11.94
CA LYS A 198 -8.08 -5.27 10.99
C LYS A 198 -9.37 -5.79 10.35
N ALA A 199 -10.39 -6.08 11.15
CA ALA A 199 -11.68 -6.57 10.65
C ALA A 199 -12.38 -5.54 9.75
N ALA A 200 -12.27 -4.24 10.08
CA ALA A 200 -12.82 -3.17 9.25
C ALA A 200 -12.14 -3.12 7.86
N PHE A 201 -10.80 -3.22 7.81
CA PHE A 201 -10.08 -3.33 6.53
C PHE A 201 -10.46 -4.59 5.75
N GLU A 202 -10.45 -5.76 6.40
CA GLU A 202 -10.79 -7.04 5.75
C GLU A 202 -12.20 -7.04 5.15
N SER A 203 -13.16 -6.32 5.77
CA SER A 203 -14.52 -6.23 5.27
C SER A 203 -14.67 -5.51 3.93
N VAL A 204 -13.67 -4.70 3.52
CA VAL A 204 -13.73 -3.90 2.29
C VAL A 204 -12.78 -4.38 1.19
N TYR A 205 -11.89 -5.34 1.45
CA TYR A 205 -10.90 -5.81 0.45
C TYR A 205 -11.50 -6.15 -0.93
N PRO A 206 -12.65 -6.86 -1.03
CA PRO A 206 -13.24 -7.14 -2.33
C PRO A 206 -13.60 -5.88 -3.13
N GLN A 207 -14.14 -4.85 -2.48
CA GLN A 207 -14.45 -3.56 -3.13
C GLN A 207 -13.21 -2.74 -3.48
N LEU A 208 -12.09 -3.00 -2.78
CA LEU A 208 -10.79 -2.41 -3.07
C LEU A 208 -10.03 -3.15 -4.18
N GLY A 209 -10.51 -4.30 -4.64
CA GLY A 209 -9.78 -5.14 -5.61
C GLY A 209 -8.60 -5.90 -5.00
N LEU A 210 -8.66 -6.16 -3.69
CA LEU A 210 -7.61 -6.79 -2.91
C LEU A 210 -8.12 -8.07 -2.25
N THR A 211 -7.18 -8.92 -1.84
CA THR A 211 -7.42 -10.16 -1.10
C THR A 211 -6.67 -10.13 0.23
N CYS A 212 -7.02 -11.05 1.13
CA CYS A 212 -6.24 -11.23 2.36
C CYS A 212 -4.79 -11.67 2.08
N ALA A 213 -4.56 -12.41 0.98
CA ALA A 213 -3.22 -12.85 0.59
C ALA A 213 -2.34 -11.66 0.15
N ASP A 214 -2.92 -10.67 -0.55
CA ASP A 214 -2.19 -9.45 -0.95
C ASP A 214 -1.69 -8.65 0.26
N ILE A 215 -2.48 -8.63 1.34
CA ILE A 215 -2.12 -7.90 2.57
C ILE A 215 -1.19 -8.72 3.47
N GLY A 216 -1.36 -10.04 3.51
CA GLY A 216 -0.61 -10.93 4.38
C GLY A 216 -1.01 -10.85 5.85
N GLY A 217 -0.15 -11.37 6.73
CA GLY A 217 -0.39 -11.44 8.16
C GLY A 217 0.79 -10.86 8.95
N LEU A 218 0.50 -10.13 10.04
CA LEU A 218 1.57 -9.55 10.86
C LEU A 218 2.55 -10.63 11.34
N TRP A 219 3.78 -10.54 10.86
CA TRP A 219 4.86 -11.48 11.11
C TRP A 219 5.76 -10.99 12.25
N ASN A 220 6.11 -11.91 13.15
CA ASN A 220 7.10 -11.70 14.19
C ASN A 220 8.39 -12.42 13.80
N GLU A 221 9.38 -11.63 13.36
CA GLU A 221 10.69 -12.13 12.95
C GLU A 221 11.43 -12.82 14.10
N GLY A 222 11.34 -12.28 15.33
CA GLY A 222 12.05 -12.81 16.49
C GLY A 222 11.57 -14.21 16.90
N THR A 223 10.28 -14.50 16.74
CA THR A 223 9.70 -15.83 17.03
C THR A 223 9.49 -16.69 15.79
N LYS A 224 9.80 -16.16 14.60
CA LYS A 224 9.53 -16.80 13.29
C LYS A 224 8.09 -17.32 13.18
N SER A 225 7.12 -16.51 13.61
CA SER A 225 5.71 -16.87 13.60
C SER A 225 4.82 -15.66 13.40
N TYR A 226 3.57 -15.87 12.96
CA TYR A 226 2.59 -14.79 12.92
C TYR A 226 2.19 -14.36 14.33
N TYR A 227 1.95 -13.06 14.53
CA TYR A 227 1.36 -12.57 15.77
C TYR A 227 -0.02 -13.20 15.98
N PRO A 228 -0.37 -13.58 17.22
CA PRO A 228 -1.66 -14.20 17.50
C PRO A 228 -2.79 -13.21 17.20
N VAL A 229 -3.72 -13.66 16.36
CA VAL A 229 -4.99 -12.96 16.12
C VAL A 229 -6.00 -13.66 17.01
N VAL A 230 -6.58 -12.96 18.01
CA VAL A 230 -7.70 -13.53 18.76
C VAL A 230 -8.92 -13.41 17.85
N TRP A 231 -9.28 -14.51 17.22
CA TRP A 231 -10.57 -14.64 16.54
C TRP A 231 -11.62 -14.93 17.62
N GLY A 232 -12.69 -14.13 17.65
CA GLY A 232 -13.83 -14.42 18.50
C GLY A 232 -14.27 -15.89 18.34
N HIS A 233 -14.10 -16.66 19.41
CA HIS A 233 -14.67 -17.98 19.65
C HIS A 233 -14.47 -19.11 18.60
N VAL A 234 -13.40 -19.13 17.81
CA VAL A 234 -12.96 -20.39 17.15
C VAL A 234 -11.43 -20.47 17.09
N LYS A 235 -10.84 -21.44 17.80
CA LYS A 235 -9.44 -21.87 17.58
C LYS A 235 -9.38 -22.54 16.20
N MET A 236 -8.85 -21.83 15.19
CA MET A 236 -8.29 -22.50 14.01
C MET A 236 -6.77 -22.34 14.03
N LEU A 237 -6.08 -23.48 13.99
CA LEU A 237 -4.65 -23.56 13.77
C LEU A 237 -4.38 -23.20 12.30
N ALA A 238 -3.65 -22.10 12.09
CA ALA A 238 -3.17 -21.59 10.80
C ALA A 238 -4.25 -21.07 9.82
N PRO A 239 -3.93 -20.04 9.01
CA PRO A 239 -4.74 -19.73 7.83
C PRO A 239 -4.73 -20.95 6.89
N PRO A 240 -5.85 -21.24 6.19
CA PRO A 240 -5.88 -22.29 5.18
C PRO A 240 -4.82 -21.97 4.12
N ARG A 241 -3.88 -22.90 3.93
CA ARG A 241 -3.08 -22.93 2.71
C ARG A 241 -4.03 -23.23 1.57
N LEU A 242 -4.04 -22.37 0.55
CA LEU A 242 -3.99 -22.66 -0.89
C LEU A 242 -4.23 -21.35 -1.65
#